data_AF-A0A2H0YVB4-F1
#
_entry.id   AF-A0A2H0YVB4-F1
#
_cell.length_a   1.000
_cell.length_b   1.000
_cell.length_c   1.000
_cell.angle_alpha   90.00
_cell.angle_beta   90.00
_cell.angle_gamma   90.00
#
_symmetry.space_group_name_H-M   'P 1'
#
loop_
_entity.id
_entity.type
_entity.pdbx_description
1 polymer ?
#
loop_
_entity_poly.entity_id
_entity_poly.type
_entity_poly.pdbx_seq_one_letter_code
_entity_poly.pdbx_strand_id
1 'polypeptide(L)'
;MADKDLKNQLPQLEDPKTLEHYQDYFRLIQTNNLFRDAKDLADVILALFGQNPDFSEKNPEMFQRYQNILIRCRWIALSLLKDSEVPEMFENYFLEGLAMMPDINLWEELKAKLIGVLVFEERDKLKKEVRKALERNNQLITEIPLETETEKRDPTVGNWILDFTANLGDNMFDRVKESQYFINGRNTKQLSNKEKDTLRILLDIYRRCGLSSLEIVGVEEGIPVDEEDRKGIIREGQFEEIKPSEYEKILNEIQKLMQQNLGIPPAAMTQKEVDVQRQKLIQEFLGPEQERELLHKEESNLEKAAASDLAPLKGIFLAALNQKDKYKAIAVLRILAQKGKLLEELKQDEKINGLFKNFLKEQYQTEILADFQRQGFIAPYFSLFLQRVLKNQLGMSDSDSARIGIQLENILIEKGITQAQGMVYGDLVTGQYVWQEVKDEGVRLSLPKEAK
;
A
#
# COMPACT_ATOMS: atom_id res chain seq x y z
N MET A 1 -0.12 27.63 25.99
CA MET A 1 -0.15 28.14 27.37
C MET A 1 -0.96 27.17 28.22
N ALA A 2 -0.48 25.93 28.35
CA ALA A 2 -1.01 25.00 29.35
C ALA A 2 -0.38 25.38 30.68
N ASP A 3 -1.22 25.48 31.70
CA ASP A 3 -0.92 26.02 33.00
C ASP A 3 0.20 25.20 33.69
N LYS A 4 1.34 25.86 33.98
CA LYS A 4 2.47 25.22 34.68
C LYS A 4 2.10 24.86 36.13
N ASP A 5 0.96 25.32 36.63
CA ASP A 5 0.50 25.10 38.00
C ASP A 5 -0.19 23.75 38.25
N LEU A 6 -0.49 22.96 37.21
CA LEU A 6 -1.09 21.61 37.34
C LEU A 6 -0.16 20.54 37.96
N LYS A 7 1.14 20.84 38.14
CA LYS A 7 2.11 19.87 38.66
C LYS A 7 2.13 19.72 40.18
N ASN A 8 1.47 20.60 40.95
CA ASN A 8 1.65 20.63 42.40
C ASN A 8 0.52 19.98 43.23
N GLN A 9 -0.67 19.74 42.66
CA GLN A 9 -1.70 18.86 43.22
C GLN A 9 -2.48 18.23 42.06
N LEU A 10 -2.37 16.91 41.90
CA LEU A 10 -3.17 16.20 40.90
C LEU A 10 -4.66 16.28 41.31
N PRO A 11 -5.55 16.66 40.39
CA PRO A 11 -6.96 16.83 40.70
C PRO A 11 -7.62 15.51 41.12
N GLN A 12 -8.67 15.59 41.96
CA GLN A 12 -9.40 14.41 42.42
C GLN A 12 -10.21 13.82 41.27
N LEU A 13 -9.98 12.53 40.98
CA LEU A 13 -10.69 11.79 39.92
C LEU A 13 -12.21 11.72 40.16
N GLU A 14 -12.64 11.84 41.41
CA GLU A 14 -14.03 11.70 41.84
C GLU A 14 -14.83 13.01 41.66
N ASP A 15 -14.16 14.13 41.39
CA ASP A 15 -14.83 15.42 41.15
C ASP A 15 -15.35 15.50 39.70
N PRO A 16 -16.67 15.60 39.48
CA PRO A 16 -17.25 15.75 38.15
C PRO A 16 -16.69 16.93 37.35
N LYS A 17 -16.24 18.01 38.01
CA LYS A 17 -15.63 19.17 37.35
C LYS A 17 -14.28 18.84 36.72
N THR A 18 -13.51 17.94 37.34
CA THR A 18 -12.25 17.45 36.77
C THR A 18 -12.52 16.73 35.45
N LEU A 19 -13.54 15.87 35.44
CA LEU A 19 -13.91 15.12 34.24
C LEU A 19 -14.43 16.05 33.13
N GLU A 20 -15.30 17.02 33.46
CA GLU A 20 -15.79 18.02 32.52
C GLU A 20 -14.61 18.82 31.91
N HIS A 21 -13.67 19.24 32.74
CA HIS A 21 -12.47 19.95 32.29
C HIS A 21 -11.64 19.12 31.30
N TYR A 22 -11.41 17.82 31.56
CA TYR A 22 -10.68 16.96 30.63
C TYR A 22 -11.47 16.67 29.35
N GLN A 23 -12.80 16.60 29.42
CA GLN A 23 -13.64 16.49 28.23
C GLN A 23 -13.57 17.75 27.36
N ASP A 24 -13.54 18.93 27.98
CA ASP A 24 -13.36 20.20 27.26
C ASP A 24 -11.97 20.31 26.65
N TYR A 25 -10.94 19.93 27.41
CA TYR A 25 -9.57 19.95 26.90
C TYR A 25 -9.37 18.93 25.77
N PHE A 26 -9.93 17.73 25.90
CA PHE A 26 -9.93 16.74 24.83
C PHE A 26 -10.62 17.25 23.56
N ARG A 27 -11.76 17.94 23.68
CA ARG A 27 -12.42 18.57 22.53
C ARG A 27 -11.52 19.58 21.83
N LEU A 28 -10.76 20.38 22.58
CA LEU A 28 -9.77 21.31 22.03
C LEU A 28 -8.65 20.57 21.30
N ILE A 29 -8.12 19.51 21.90
CA ILE A 29 -7.06 18.66 21.32
C ILE A 29 -7.51 18.07 19.99
N GLN A 30 -8.70 17.46 19.95
CA GLN A 30 -9.27 16.84 18.77
C GLN A 30 -9.52 17.87 17.66
N THR A 31 -10.06 19.05 18.00
CA THR A 31 -10.37 20.09 17.00
C THR A 31 -9.11 20.65 16.33
N ASN A 32 -7.97 20.65 17.05
CA ASN A 32 -6.73 21.27 16.59
C ASN A 32 -5.61 20.26 16.28
N ASN A 33 -5.90 18.95 16.31
CA ASN A 33 -4.93 17.86 16.12
C ASN A 33 -3.64 18.02 16.96
N LEU A 34 -3.80 18.32 18.26
CA LEU A 34 -2.69 18.58 19.17
C LEU A 34 -2.08 17.28 19.70
N PHE A 35 -1.26 16.60 18.88
CA PHE A 35 -0.67 15.29 19.20
C PHE A 35 0.07 15.22 20.54
N ARG A 36 0.89 16.24 20.85
CA ARG A 36 1.64 16.29 22.12
C ARG A 36 0.71 16.47 23.32
N ASP A 37 -0.27 17.36 23.21
CA ASP A 37 -1.26 17.59 24.27
C ASP A 37 -2.13 16.34 24.48
N ALA A 38 -2.46 15.61 23.41
CA ALA A 38 -3.14 14.32 23.52
C ALA A 38 -2.31 13.32 24.32
N LYS A 39 -1.00 13.22 24.03
CA LYS A 39 -0.08 12.37 24.78
C LYS A 39 0.01 12.78 26.25
N ASP A 40 0.20 14.07 26.51
CA ASP A 40 0.34 14.61 27.87
C ASP A 40 -0.93 14.36 28.69
N LEU A 41 -2.12 14.54 28.09
CA LEU A 41 -3.39 14.23 28.75
C LEU A 41 -3.55 12.73 29.02
N ALA A 42 -3.16 11.86 28.08
CA ALA A 42 -3.16 10.42 28.29
C ALA A 42 -2.24 10.00 29.45
N ASP A 43 -1.02 10.53 29.50
CA ASP A 43 -0.04 10.26 30.56
C ASP A 43 -0.57 10.74 31.93
N VAL A 44 -1.24 11.90 31.98
CA VAL A 44 -1.88 12.40 33.21
C VAL A 44 -3.01 11.48 33.68
N ILE A 45 -3.91 11.05 32.79
CA ILE A 45 -5.01 10.14 33.17
C ILE A 45 -4.46 8.79 33.65
N LEU A 46 -3.44 8.23 32.99
CA LEU A 46 -2.78 7.00 33.42
C LEU A 46 -2.14 7.15 34.81
N ALA A 47 -1.46 8.27 35.07
CA ALA A 47 -0.87 8.55 36.38
C ALA A 47 -1.94 8.66 37.48
N LEU A 48 -3.08 9.27 37.18
CA LEU A 48 -4.21 9.36 38.10
C LEU A 48 -4.80 7.98 38.42
N PHE A 49 -4.96 7.10 37.42
CA PHE A 49 -5.38 5.71 37.64
C PHE A 49 -4.39 4.94 38.50
N GLY A 50 -3.08 5.09 38.25
CA GLY A 50 -2.04 4.45 39.06
C GLY A 50 -2.03 4.88 40.53
N GLN A 51 -2.42 6.12 40.82
CA GLN A 51 -2.57 6.64 42.19
C GLN A 51 -3.87 6.19 42.88
N ASN A 52 -4.87 5.76 42.10
CA ASN A 52 -6.19 5.40 42.59
C ASN A 52 -6.61 4.03 42.03
N PRO A 53 -5.95 2.93 42.41
CA PRO A 53 -6.17 1.60 41.81
C PRO A 53 -7.62 1.11 41.95
N ASP A 54 -8.29 1.43 43.06
CA ASP A 54 -9.68 1.02 43.31
C ASP A 54 -10.71 1.90 42.58
N PHE A 55 -10.30 2.90 41.79
CA PHE A 55 -11.23 3.87 41.20
C PHE A 55 -12.22 3.22 40.23
N SER A 56 -11.77 2.19 39.50
CA SER A 56 -12.62 1.41 38.59
C SER A 56 -13.75 0.68 39.33
N GLU A 57 -13.51 0.22 40.56
CA GLU A 57 -14.51 -0.46 41.39
C GLU A 57 -15.42 0.54 42.12
N LYS A 58 -14.84 1.64 42.63
CA LYS A 58 -15.57 2.66 43.41
C LYS A 58 -16.51 3.49 42.55
N ASN A 59 -16.08 3.88 41.34
CA ASN A 59 -16.82 4.77 40.45
C ASN A 59 -16.74 4.28 38.98
N PRO A 60 -17.36 3.14 38.64
CA PRO A 60 -17.20 2.49 37.34
C PRO A 60 -17.64 3.36 36.16
N GLU A 61 -18.73 4.12 36.31
CA GLU A 61 -19.22 5.01 35.24
C GLU A 61 -18.22 6.13 34.94
N MET A 62 -17.65 6.73 35.98
CA MET A 62 -16.70 7.84 35.83
C MET A 62 -15.36 7.32 35.29
N PHE A 63 -14.90 6.16 35.78
CA PHE A 63 -13.76 5.45 35.24
C PHE A 63 -13.91 5.19 33.73
N GLN A 64 -15.06 4.68 33.28
CA GLN A 64 -15.31 4.44 31.86
C GLN A 64 -15.21 5.73 31.04
N ARG A 65 -15.70 6.86 31.55
CA ARG A 65 -15.61 8.15 30.87
C ARG A 65 -14.16 8.63 30.74
N TYR A 66 -13.35 8.49 31.78
CA TYR A 66 -11.91 8.79 31.71
C TYR A 66 -11.17 7.84 30.77
N GLN A 67 -11.50 6.54 30.81
CA GLN A 67 -10.91 5.53 29.94
C GLN A 67 -11.21 5.84 28.47
N ASN A 68 -12.43 6.29 28.16
CA ASN A 68 -12.78 6.72 26.81
C ASN A 68 -11.95 7.92 26.35
N ILE A 69 -11.69 8.91 27.22
CA ILE A 69 -10.81 10.05 26.89
C ILE A 69 -9.39 9.55 26.65
N LEU A 70 -8.87 8.71 27.55
CA LEU A 70 -7.54 8.13 27.47
C LEU A 70 -7.32 7.38 26.14
N ILE A 71 -8.22 6.47 25.78
CA ILE A 71 -8.12 5.69 24.54
C ILE A 71 -8.07 6.62 23.32
N ARG A 72 -8.95 7.62 23.27
CA ARG A 72 -9.01 8.59 22.16
C ARG A 72 -7.75 9.45 22.08
N CYS A 73 -7.24 9.92 23.22
CA CYS A 73 -5.97 10.62 23.30
C CYS A 73 -4.80 9.76 22.79
N ARG A 74 -4.76 8.47 23.15
CA ARG A 74 -3.73 7.53 22.66
C ARG A 74 -3.82 7.30 21.15
N TRP A 75 -5.02 7.28 20.57
CA TRP A 75 -5.19 7.21 19.11
C TRP A 75 -4.71 8.47 18.39
N ILE A 76 -5.04 9.66 18.91
CA ILE A 76 -4.49 10.92 18.37
C ILE A 76 -2.97 10.90 18.49
N ALA A 77 -2.43 10.48 19.64
CA ALA A 77 -1.00 10.47 19.89
C ALA A 77 -0.27 9.21 19.41
N LEU A 78 -0.85 8.40 18.51
CA LEU A 78 -0.34 7.07 18.15
C LEU A 78 1.14 7.12 17.70
N SER A 79 1.48 8.13 16.91
CA SER A 79 2.85 8.41 16.42
C SER A 79 3.87 8.69 17.52
N LEU A 80 3.42 9.14 18.70
CA LEU A 80 4.24 9.47 19.86
C LEU A 80 4.26 8.37 20.94
N LEU A 81 3.48 7.30 20.77
CA LEU A 81 3.52 6.15 21.68
C LEU A 81 4.81 5.35 21.49
N LYS A 82 5.20 4.58 22.51
CA LYS A 82 6.29 3.61 22.37
C LYS A 82 5.86 2.49 21.42
N ASP A 83 6.81 1.89 20.71
CA ASP A 83 6.54 0.79 19.77
C ASP A 83 5.84 -0.38 20.44
N SER A 84 6.14 -0.65 21.72
CA SER A 84 5.48 -1.70 22.51
C SER A 84 4.02 -1.41 22.87
N GLU A 85 3.60 -0.14 22.84
CA GLU A 85 2.24 0.29 23.18
C GLU A 85 1.32 0.31 21.96
N VAL A 86 1.88 0.38 20.75
CA VAL A 86 1.11 0.45 19.51
C VAL A 86 0.28 -0.83 19.28
N PRO A 87 0.82 -2.06 19.37
CA PRO A 87 0.03 -3.28 19.20
C PRO A 87 -1.17 -3.38 20.16
N GLU A 88 -1.03 -2.89 21.41
CA GLU A 88 -2.12 -2.88 22.39
C GLU A 88 -3.34 -2.07 21.88
N MET A 89 -3.10 -0.95 21.19
CA MET A 89 -4.17 -0.12 20.62
C MET A 89 -4.97 -0.90 19.57
N PHE A 90 -4.30 -1.67 18.72
CA PHE A 90 -4.93 -2.49 17.70
C PHE A 90 -5.56 -3.77 18.26
N GLU A 91 -5.03 -4.32 19.35
CA GLU A 91 -5.55 -5.55 19.98
C GLU A 91 -6.82 -5.30 20.80
N ASN A 92 -6.89 -4.17 21.51
CA ASN A 92 -7.95 -3.92 22.50
C ASN A 92 -8.87 -2.75 22.16
N TYR A 93 -8.42 -1.80 21.33
CA TYR A 93 -9.08 -0.51 21.17
C TYR A 93 -9.32 -0.10 19.71
N PHE A 94 -9.33 -1.08 18.79
CA PHE A 94 -9.44 -0.84 17.35
C PHE A 94 -10.77 -0.18 16.98
N LEU A 95 -11.89 -0.68 17.50
CA LEU A 95 -13.22 -0.12 17.19
C LEU A 95 -13.42 1.29 17.75
N GLU A 96 -12.83 1.60 18.90
CA GLU A 96 -12.81 2.94 19.48
C GLU A 96 -12.04 3.90 18.57
N GLY A 97 -10.94 3.45 17.96
CA GLY A 97 -10.21 4.20 16.95
C GLY A 97 -11.06 4.45 15.71
N LEU A 98 -11.73 3.41 15.18
CA LEU A 98 -12.61 3.57 14.01
C LEU A 98 -13.80 4.49 14.28
N ALA A 99 -14.34 4.49 15.50
CA ALA A 99 -15.43 5.38 15.89
C ALA A 99 -15.03 6.87 15.90
N MET A 100 -13.73 7.18 15.79
CA MET A 100 -13.22 8.55 15.65
C MET A 100 -13.15 9.02 14.19
N MET A 101 -13.51 8.19 13.21
CA MET A 101 -13.60 8.62 11.82
C MET A 101 -14.77 9.60 11.61
N PRO A 102 -14.63 10.63 10.75
CA PRO A 102 -13.49 10.88 9.85
C PRO A 102 -12.34 11.67 10.49
N ASP A 103 -12.46 12.09 11.76
CA ASP A 103 -11.48 12.97 12.41
C ASP A 103 -10.08 12.35 12.50
N ILE A 104 -10.01 11.01 12.58
CA ILE A 104 -8.75 10.25 12.56
C ILE A 104 -8.82 9.16 11.49
N ASN A 105 -7.79 9.11 10.65
CA ASN A 105 -7.54 7.97 9.77
C ASN A 105 -6.49 7.05 10.41
N LEU A 106 -6.90 5.88 10.89
CA LEU A 106 -6.03 4.96 11.62
C LEU A 106 -4.79 4.51 10.82
N TRP A 107 -4.91 4.38 9.49
CA TRP A 107 -3.76 4.05 8.66
C TRP A 107 -2.76 5.20 8.61
N GLU A 108 -3.23 6.44 8.46
CA GLU A 108 -2.33 7.61 8.42
C GLU A 108 -1.61 7.83 9.76
N GLU A 109 -2.27 7.55 10.89
CA GLU A 109 -1.63 7.60 12.20
C GLU A 109 -0.57 6.50 12.37
N LEU A 110 -0.87 5.27 11.95
CA LEU A 110 0.09 4.17 11.99
C LEU A 110 1.26 4.43 11.02
N LYS A 111 0.97 4.96 9.85
CA LYS A 111 1.95 5.38 8.85
C LYS A 111 2.88 6.45 9.42
N ALA A 112 2.34 7.48 10.08
CA ALA A 112 3.16 8.49 10.75
C ALA A 112 4.07 7.84 11.79
N LYS A 113 3.55 6.93 12.62
CA LYS A 113 4.34 6.16 13.59
C LYS A 113 5.50 5.40 12.92
N LEU A 114 5.22 4.67 11.85
CA LEU A 114 6.19 3.87 11.11
C LEU A 114 7.28 4.73 10.44
N ILE A 115 6.92 5.89 9.88
CA ILE A 115 7.89 6.86 9.31
C ILE A 115 8.87 7.34 10.40
N GLY A 116 8.41 7.46 11.65
CA GLY A 116 9.26 7.80 12.80
C GLY A 116 10.27 6.72 13.19
N VAL A 117 10.04 5.46 12.77
CA VAL A 117 10.99 4.35 12.98
C VAL A 117 11.99 4.36 11.82
N LEU A 118 13.22 4.81 12.07
CA LEU A 118 14.19 5.02 10.98
C LEU A 118 14.68 3.73 10.32
N VAL A 119 14.71 2.62 11.05
CA VAL A 119 15.19 1.32 10.57
C VAL A 119 14.04 0.55 9.93
N PHE A 120 14.13 0.24 8.64
CA PHE A 120 13.05 -0.43 7.90
C PHE A 120 12.74 -1.82 8.45
N GLU A 121 13.75 -2.55 8.90
CA GLU A 121 13.58 -3.85 9.56
C GLU A 121 12.80 -3.74 10.88
N GLU A 122 12.97 -2.66 11.64
CA GLU A 122 12.19 -2.41 12.86
C GLU A 122 10.75 -1.99 12.53
N ARG A 123 10.52 -1.30 11.40
CA ARG A 123 9.15 -1.05 10.89
C ARG A 123 8.44 -2.36 10.60
N ASP A 124 9.10 -3.29 9.93
CA ASP A 124 8.53 -4.60 9.60
C ASP A 124 8.22 -5.42 10.86
N LYS A 125 9.08 -5.33 11.89
CA LYS A 125 8.77 -5.93 13.20
C LYS A 125 7.53 -5.30 13.82
N LEU A 126 7.43 -3.98 13.85
CA LEU A 126 6.26 -3.28 14.40
C LEU A 126 4.98 -3.64 13.64
N LYS A 127 5.00 -3.61 12.31
CA LYS A 127 3.90 -4.04 11.45
C LYS A 127 3.45 -5.48 11.74
N LYS A 128 4.41 -6.40 11.91
CA LYS A 128 4.13 -7.80 12.24
C LYS A 128 3.44 -7.93 13.61
N GLU A 129 3.88 -7.17 14.60
CA GLU A 129 3.24 -7.17 15.92
C GLU A 129 1.84 -6.55 15.88
N VAL A 130 1.62 -5.51 15.08
CA VAL A 130 0.27 -4.93 14.83
C VAL A 130 -0.65 -5.96 14.15
N ARG A 131 -0.17 -6.71 13.15
CA ARG A 131 -0.97 -7.78 12.52
C ARG A 131 -1.39 -8.85 13.53
N LYS A 132 -0.45 -9.34 14.32
CA LYS A 132 -0.75 -10.34 15.36
C LYS A 132 -1.70 -9.80 16.42
N ALA A 133 -1.60 -8.52 16.78
CA ALA A 133 -2.53 -7.85 17.68
C ALA A 133 -3.95 -7.84 17.11
N LEU A 134 -4.11 -7.47 15.84
CA LEU A 134 -5.41 -7.54 15.16
C LEU A 134 -5.97 -8.97 15.09
N GLU A 135 -5.12 -9.98 14.87
CA GLU A 135 -5.52 -11.40 14.88
C GLU A 135 -6.01 -11.87 16.25
N ARG A 136 -5.53 -11.26 17.34
CA ARG A 136 -5.96 -11.56 18.73
C ARG A 136 -7.12 -10.68 19.22
N ASN A 137 -7.53 -9.68 18.43
CA ASN A 137 -8.55 -8.73 18.83
C ASN A 137 -9.95 -9.40 18.88
N ASN A 138 -10.60 -9.31 20.05
CA ASN A 138 -11.89 -9.94 20.35
C ASN A 138 -13.10 -8.99 20.25
N GLN A 139 -12.91 -7.76 19.79
CA GLN A 139 -14.00 -6.80 19.60
C GLN A 139 -14.92 -7.25 18.46
N LEU A 140 -16.24 -7.16 18.66
CA LEU A 140 -17.24 -7.59 17.68
C LEU A 140 -17.45 -6.51 16.61
N ILE A 141 -17.18 -6.84 15.35
CA ILE A 141 -17.33 -5.89 14.22
C ILE A 141 -18.77 -5.85 13.70
N THR A 142 -19.40 -7.02 13.62
CA THR A 142 -20.71 -7.21 13.00
C THR A 142 -21.66 -7.90 13.97
N GLU A 143 -22.96 -7.81 13.71
CA GLU A 143 -23.95 -8.49 14.57
C GLU A 143 -24.13 -9.96 14.18
N ILE A 144 -23.90 -10.28 12.90
CA ILE A 144 -24.14 -11.61 12.34
C ILE A 144 -22.90 -12.50 12.57
N PRO A 145 -23.05 -13.70 13.17
CA PRO A 145 -21.95 -14.66 13.33
C PRO A 145 -21.37 -15.12 11.99
N LEU A 146 -20.07 -15.43 12.01
CA LEU A 146 -19.35 -15.94 10.85
C LEU A 146 -19.67 -17.43 10.63
N GLU A 147 -20.02 -17.82 9.41
CA GLU A 147 -20.30 -19.20 9.03
C GLU A 147 -19.08 -19.83 8.34
N THR A 148 -18.40 -20.73 9.05
CA THR A 148 -17.38 -21.62 8.47
C THR A 148 -18.01 -22.92 7.98
N GLU A 149 -17.25 -23.80 7.32
CA GLU A 149 -17.77 -25.11 6.90
C GLU A 149 -18.19 -26.00 8.09
N THR A 150 -17.56 -25.81 9.25
CA THR A 150 -17.69 -26.71 10.40
C THR A 150 -18.45 -26.10 11.56
N GLU A 151 -18.46 -24.78 11.70
CA GLU A 151 -19.00 -24.09 12.88
C GLU A 151 -19.39 -22.63 12.62
N LYS A 152 -20.21 -22.09 13.53
CA LYS A 152 -20.45 -20.65 13.64
C LYS A 152 -19.47 -20.04 14.63
N ARG A 153 -18.85 -18.92 14.27
CA ARG A 153 -17.90 -18.18 15.11
C ARG A 153 -18.42 -16.78 15.43
N ASP A 154 -18.02 -16.28 16.58
CA ASP A 154 -18.29 -14.89 16.94
C ASP A 154 -17.63 -13.94 15.94
N PRO A 155 -18.30 -12.84 15.54
CA PRO A 155 -17.83 -11.92 14.52
C PRO A 155 -16.76 -10.94 15.04
N THR A 156 -15.71 -11.47 15.67
CA THR A 156 -14.60 -10.67 16.20
C THR A 156 -13.70 -10.15 15.08
N VAL A 157 -12.92 -9.10 15.37
CA VAL A 157 -11.85 -8.60 14.48
C VAL A 157 -10.93 -9.74 14.04
N GLY A 158 -10.43 -10.53 14.99
CA GLY A 158 -9.55 -11.66 14.69
C GLY A 158 -10.21 -12.71 13.79
N ASN A 159 -11.47 -13.06 14.05
CA ASN A 159 -12.17 -14.05 13.23
C ASN A 159 -12.49 -13.56 11.81
N TRP A 160 -12.75 -12.27 11.62
CA TRP A 160 -12.90 -11.67 10.29
C TRP A 160 -11.60 -11.71 9.48
N ILE A 161 -10.45 -11.49 10.12
CA ILE A 161 -9.13 -11.65 9.49
C ILE A 161 -8.89 -13.11 9.09
N LEU A 162 -9.24 -14.05 9.97
CA LEU A 162 -9.14 -15.49 9.67
C LEU A 162 -10.02 -15.89 8.48
N ASP A 163 -11.27 -15.42 8.42
CA ASP A 163 -12.15 -15.66 7.27
C ASP A 163 -11.55 -15.08 5.98
N PHE A 164 -11.09 -13.82 6.02
CA PHE A 164 -10.47 -13.16 4.87
C PHE A 164 -9.24 -13.93 4.36
N THR A 165 -8.30 -14.26 5.24
CA THR A 165 -7.07 -14.97 4.87
C THR A 165 -7.33 -16.38 4.35
N ALA A 166 -8.33 -17.09 4.89
CA ALA A 166 -8.74 -18.41 4.40
C ALA A 166 -9.33 -18.35 2.97
N ASN A 167 -10.05 -17.26 2.64
CA ASN A 167 -10.66 -17.09 1.32
C ASN A 167 -9.68 -16.63 0.24
N LEU A 168 -8.69 -15.78 0.58
CA LEU A 168 -7.74 -15.23 -0.41
C LEU A 168 -6.43 -16.03 -0.53
N GLY A 169 -6.03 -16.75 0.52
CA GLY A 169 -4.76 -17.47 0.59
C GLY A 169 -3.55 -16.55 0.39
N ASP A 170 -2.53 -17.04 -0.33
CA ASP A 170 -1.31 -16.27 -0.64
C ASP A 170 -1.55 -15.02 -1.52
N ASN A 171 -2.77 -14.82 -2.02
CA ASN A 171 -3.11 -13.70 -2.91
C ASN A 171 -3.84 -12.57 -2.17
N MET A 172 -3.47 -12.30 -0.92
CA MET A 172 -4.10 -11.26 -0.10
C MET A 172 -3.98 -9.82 -0.67
N PHE A 173 -3.20 -9.63 -1.73
CA PHE A 173 -3.03 -8.36 -2.43
C PHE A 173 -3.79 -8.27 -3.77
N ASP A 174 -4.53 -9.31 -4.14
CA ASP A 174 -5.33 -9.33 -5.37
C ASP A 174 -6.66 -8.58 -5.16
N ARG A 175 -6.73 -7.35 -5.68
CA ARG A 175 -7.91 -6.47 -5.59
C ARG A 175 -9.17 -7.07 -6.22
N VAL A 176 -9.03 -7.95 -7.22
CA VAL A 176 -10.16 -8.61 -7.86
C VAL A 176 -10.76 -9.64 -6.90
N LYS A 177 -9.92 -10.46 -6.28
CA LYS A 177 -10.37 -11.43 -5.27
C LYS A 177 -10.95 -10.75 -4.04
N GLU A 178 -10.36 -9.64 -3.61
CA GLU A 178 -10.92 -8.84 -2.53
C GLU A 178 -12.32 -8.33 -2.89
N SER A 179 -12.49 -7.77 -4.09
CA SER A 179 -13.79 -7.32 -4.59
C SER A 179 -14.79 -8.47 -4.64
N GLN A 180 -14.38 -9.64 -5.13
CA GLN A 180 -15.21 -10.85 -5.15
C GLN A 180 -15.56 -11.31 -3.73
N TYR A 181 -14.64 -11.24 -2.79
CA TYR A 181 -14.88 -11.56 -1.38
C TYR A 181 -15.96 -10.66 -0.79
N PHE A 182 -15.96 -9.34 -1.05
CA PHE A 182 -16.99 -8.43 -0.55
C PHE A 182 -18.36 -8.56 -1.25
N ILE A 183 -18.39 -8.97 -2.53
CA ILE A 183 -19.63 -9.09 -3.31
C ILE A 183 -20.28 -10.46 -3.12
N ASN A 184 -19.49 -11.52 -3.19
CA ASN A 184 -19.95 -12.91 -3.27
C ASN A 184 -19.60 -13.75 -2.04
N GLY A 185 -18.83 -13.23 -1.08
CA GLY A 185 -18.47 -13.95 0.14
C GLY A 185 -19.70 -14.33 0.95
N ARG A 186 -19.69 -15.56 1.48
CA ARG A 186 -20.80 -16.13 2.27
C ARG A 186 -21.19 -15.21 3.44
N ASN A 187 -20.17 -14.75 4.16
CA ASN A 187 -20.31 -13.90 5.34
C ASN A 187 -20.52 -12.41 4.99
N THR A 188 -19.83 -11.92 3.96
CA THR A 188 -19.82 -10.49 3.60
C THR A 188 -21.08 -10.04 2.86
N LYS A 189 -21.75 -10.93 2.10
CA LYS A 189 -22.92 -10.57 1.28
C LYS A 189 -24.07 -10.02 2.13
N GLN A 190 -24.19 -10.47 3.37
CA GLN A 190 -25.27 -10.12 4.30
C GLN A 190 -24.98 -8.84 5.11
N LEU A 191 -23.75 -8.34 5.07
CA LEU A 191 -23.35 -7.16 5.83
C LEU A 191 -24.01 -5.89 5.31
N SER A 192 -24.35 -5.00 6.25
CA SER A 192 -24.73 -3.63 5.94
C SER A 192 -23.56 -2.86 5.31
N ASN A 193 -23.85 -1.74 4.63
CA ASN A 193 -22.79 -0.91 4.04
C ASN A 193 -21.79 -0.40 5.11
N LYS A 194 -22.29 -0.01 6.29
CA LYS A 194 -21.45 0.44 7.40
C LYS A 194 -20.50 -0.65 7.87
N GLU A 195 -20.99 -1.87 8.08
CA GLU A 195 -20.16 -3.01 8.45
C GLU A 195 -19.14 -3.37 7.36
N LYS A 196 -19.54 -3.30 6.09
CA LYS A 196 -18.60 -3.50 4.96
C LYS A 196 -17.50 -2.46 4.94
N ASP A 197 -17.82 -1.20 5.23
CA ASP A 197 -16.81 -0.13 5.26
C ASP A 197 -15.87 -0.29 6.45
N THR A 198 -16.38 -0.64 7.62
CA THR A 198 -15.55 -1.01 8.80
C THR A 198 -14.62 -2.18 8.47
N LEU A 199 -15.14 -3.24 7.83
CA LEU A 199 -14.35 -4.40 7.44
C LEU A 199 -13.31 -4.06 6.36
N ARG A 200 -13.62 -3.19 5.39
CA ARG A 200 -12.65 -2.71 4.40
C ARG A 200 -11.48 -1.99 5.05
N ILE A 201 -11.74 -1.09 6.00
CA ILE A 201 -10.68 -0.36 6.70
C ILE A 201 -9.79 -1.32 7.49
N LEU A 202 -10.39 -2.27 8.21
CA LEU A 202 -9.65 -3.31 8.91
C LEU A 202 -8.72 -4.09 7.97
N LEU A 203 -9.29 -4.62 6.87
CA LEU A 203 -8.56 -5.47 5.96
C LEU A 203 -7.48 -4.70 5.19
N ASP A 204 -7.72 -3.43 4.87
CA ASP A 204 -6.70 -2.57 4.25
C ASP A 204 -5.52 -2.32 5.20
N ILE A 205 -5.77 -1.98 6.47
CA ILE A 205 -4.70 -1.81 7.47
C ILE A 205 -3.92 -3.12 7.65
N TYR A 206 -4.64 -4.24 7.82
CA TYR A 206 -4.02 -5.56 7.98
C TYR A 206 -3.13 -5.93 6.78
N ARG A 207 -3.63 -5.70 5.55
CA ARG A 207 -2.91 -5.92 4.29
C ARG A 207 -1.68 -5.05 4.19
N ARG A 208 -1.79 -3.75 4.45
CA ARG A 208 -0.68 -2.79 4.38
C ARG A 208 0.42 -3.12 5.40
N CYS A 209 0.06 -3.58 6.59
CA CYS A 209 1.03 -4.12 7.56
C CYS A 209 1.68 -5.44 7.11
N GLY A 210 1.15 -6.08 6.06
CA GLY A 210 1.78 -7.24 5.44
C GLY A 210 2.87 -6.88 4.45
N LEU A 211 2.90 -5.65 3.94
CA LEU A 211 3.90 -5.16 2.99
C LEU A 211 5.20 -4.82 3.71
N SER A 212 6.34 -5.29 3.21
CA SER A 212 7.65 -4.96 3.79
C SER A 212 8.05 -3.52 3.48
N SER A 213 8.52 -2.78 4.49
CA SER A 213 9.15 -1.46 4.31
C SER A 213 10.50 -1.56 3.60
N LEU A 214 11.05 -2.76 3.41
CA LEU A 214 12.22 -3.01 2.55
C LEU A 214 11.85 -3.13 1.07
N GLU A 215 10.60 -2.85 0.70
CA GLU A 215 10.13 -2.91 -0.66
C GLU A 215 9.37 -1.66 -1.06
N ILE A 216 9.48 -1.30 -2.34
CA ILE A 216 8.93 -0.04 -2.85
C ILE A 216 7.42 0.12 -2.63
N VAL A 217 6.69 -0.99 -2.61
CA VAL A 217 5.24 -1.02 -2.41
C VAL A 217 4.85 -0.90 -0.94
N GLY A 218 5.74 -1.30 -0.02
CA GLY A 218 5.49 -1.34 1.41
C GLY A 218 6.14 -0.21 2.20
N VAL A 219 6.94 0.64 1.57
CA VAL A 219 7.41 1.90 2.18
C VAL A 219 6.25 2.86 2.42
N GLU A 220 6.24 3.42 3.62
CA GLU A 220 5.18 4.30 4.12
C GLU A 220 5.22 5.69 3.51
N GLU A 221 6.42 6.26 3.45
CA GLU A 221 6.66 7.56 2.86
C GLU A 221 6.71 7.50 1.34
N GLY A 222 6.43 8.63 0.70
CA GLY A 222 6.79 8.79 -0.69
C GLY A 222 8.30 8.79 -0.83
N ILE A 223 8.85 7.99 -1.75
CA ILE A 223 10.27 8.02 -2.06
C ILE A 223 10.51 9.07 -3.14
N PRO A 224 11.19 10.19 -2.83
CA PRO A 224 11.49 11.20 -3.83
C PRO A 224 12.48 10.67 -4.86
N VAL A 225 12.19 10.93 -6.12
CA VAL A 225 13.05 10.60 -7.26
C VAL A 225 13.41 11.90 -7.95
N ASP A 226 14.70 12.19 -8.01
CA ASP A 226 15.27 13.36 -8.69
C ASP A 226 16.24 12.88 -9.78
N GLU A 227 15.69 12.59 -10.96
CA GLU A 227 16.47 12.28 -12.16
C GLU A 227 16.40 13.48 -13.13
N GLU A 228 17.44 13.69 -13.96
CA GLU A 228 17.59 14.90 -14.80
C GLU A 228 16.33 15.24 -15.61
N ASP A 229 15.60 14.22 -16.08
CA ASP A 229 14.42 14.37 -16.95
C ASP A 229 13.10 14.03 -16.25
N ARG A 230 13.12 13.56 -14.99
CA ARG A 230 11.93 13.13 -14.26
C ARG A 230 12.07 13.39 -12.76
N LYS A 231 11.28 14.33 -12.26
CA LYS A 231 11.08 14.55 -10.83
C LYS A 231 9.71 14.02 -10.43
N GLY A 232 9.69 13.21 -9.39
CA GLY A 232 8.44 12.61 -8.93
C GLY A 232 8.63 11.91 -7.60
N ILE A 233 7.59 11.21 -7.18
CA ILE A 233 7.60 10.46 -5.93
C ILE A 233 7.05 9.08 -6.20
N ILE A 234 7.71 8.06 -5.67
CA ILE A 234 7.17 6.72 -5.67
C ILE A 234 6.31 6.53 -4.43
N ARG A 235 5.03 6.19 -4.59
CA ARG A 235 4.06 5.91 -3.52
C ARG A 235 3.33 4.61 -3.83
N GLU A 236 3.28 3.69 -2.87
CA GLU A 236 2.60 2.39 -3.06
C GLU A 236 3.09 1.63 -4.31
N GLY A 237 4.39 1.76 -4.65
CA GLY A 237 4.98 1.18 -5.86
C GLY A 237 4.63 1.89 -7.18
N GLN A 238 3.89 2.99 -7.12
CA GLN A 238 3.53 3.82 -8.27
C GLN A 238 4.41 5.06 -8.32
N PHE A 239 4.97 5.36 -9.48
CA PHE A 239 5.63 6.65 -9.71
C PHE A 239 4.57 7.69 -10.02
N GLU A 240 4.63 8.83 -9.35
CA GLU A 240 3.79 10.01 -9.60
C GLU A 240 4.69 11.17 -10.02
N GLU A 241 4.57 11.62 -11.27
CA GLU A 241 5.28 12.82 -11.74
C GLU A 241 4.75 14.08 -11.04
N ILE A 242 5.64 14.88 -10.46
CA ILE A 242 5.27 16.05 -9.66
C ILE A 242 5.97 17.29 -10.21
N LYS A 243 5.24 18.41 -10.23
CA LYS A 243 5.81 19.70 -10.67
C LYS A 243 6.97 20.09 -9.75
N PRO A 244 8.05 20.69 -10.26
CA PRO A 244 9.18 21.11 -9.43
C PRO A 244 8.81 21.97 -8.21
N SER A 245 7.76 22.80 -8.33
CA SER A 245 7.25 23.64 -7.25
C SER A 245 6.54 22.89 -6.10
N GLU A 246 6.07 21.68 -6.36
CA GLU A 246 5.36 20.81 -5.41
C GLU A 246 6.31 19.81 -4.76
N TYR A 247 7.37 19.40 -5.47
CA TYR A 247 8.39 18.48 -5.00
C TYR A 247 9.03 18.92 -3.67
N GLU A 248 9.47 20.18 -3.60
CA GLU A 248 10.05 20.77 -2.39
C GLU A 248 9.07 20.77 -1.20
N LYS A 249 7.77 20.98 -1.45
CA LYS A 249 6.76 20.96 -0.38
C LYS A 249 6.65 19.57 0.23
N ILE A 250 6.64 18.54 -0.61
CA ILE A 250 6.50 17.16 -0.16
C ILE A 250 7.78 16.68 0.55
N LEU A 251 8.96 17.08 0.06
CA LEU A 251 10.21 16.83 0.79
C LEU A 251 10.18 17.41 2.20
N ASN A 252 9.74 18.67 2.32
CA ASN A 252 9.60 19.33 3.62
C ASN A 252 8.57 18.63 4.53
N GLU A 253 7.48 18.11 3.97
CA GLU A 253 6.46 17.38 4.71
C GLU A 253 6.99 16.03 5.24
N ILE A 254 7.70 15.27 4.41
CA ILE A 254 8.36 14.01 4.82
C ILE A 254 9.39 14.29 5.92
N GLN A 255 10.22 15.33 5.76
CA GLN A 255 11.19 15.72 6.78
C GLN A 255 10.50 16.15 8.09
N LYS A 256 9.39 16.89 8.01
CA LYS A 256 8.62 17.30 9.18
C LYS A 256 8.06 16.10 9.94
N LEU A 257 7.51 15.10 9.25
CA LEU A 257 7.03 13.86 9.87
C LEU A 257 8.16 13.10 10.57
N MET A 258 9.32 12.99 9.92
CA MET A 258 10.51 12.39 10.54
C MET A 258 10.94 13.16 11.79
N GLN A 259 10.95 14.51 11.75
CA GLN A 259 11.34 15.35 12.89
C GLN A 259 10.34 15.34 14.05
N GLN A 260 9.03 15.28 13.75
CA GLN A 260 7.98 15.30 14.76
C GLN A 260 7.95 14.01 15.61
N ASN A 261 8.40 12.89 15.04
CA ASN A 261 8.36 11.58 15.70
C ASN A 261 9.68 11.17 16.38
N LEU A 262 10.75 11.98 16.27
CA LEU A 262 12.06 11.73 16.88
C LEU A 262 12.14 12.02 18.39
N GLY A 263 11.04 11.83 19.14
CA GLY A 263 11.02 11.91 20.61
C GLY A 263 11.92 10.87 21.32
N ILE A 264 12.60 10.01 20.56
CA ILE A 264 13.57 9.00 21.02
C ILE A 264 14.84 9.18 20.17
N PRO A 265 16.04 9.31 20.76
CA PRO A 265 17.29 9.33 19.99
C PRO A 265 17.44 7.99 19.26
N PRO A 266 17.67 7.99 17.93
CA PRO A 266 17.72 6.75 17.18
C PRO A 266 18.89 5.90 17.66
N ALA A 267 18.57 4.77 18.31
CA ALA A 267 19.48 3.66 18.43
C ALA A 267 19.30 2.80 17.16
N ALA A 268 20.43 2.57 16.49
CA ALA A 268 20.57 1.91 15.20
C ALA A 268 20.06 2.74 14.00
N MET A 269 21.02 3.07 13.12
CA MET A 269 20.87 3.69 11.81
C MET A 269 20.88 5.23 11.75
N THR A 270 21.92 5.75 11.10
CA THR A 270 22.14 7.16 10.75
C THR A 270 21.28 7.56 9.55
N GLN A 271 20.98 8.86 9.40
CA GLN A 271 20.27 9.37 8.21
C GLN A 271 20.92 8.92 6.89
N LYS A 272 22.26 8.84 6.87
CA LYS A 272 23.02 8.35 5.72
C LYS A 272 22.67 6.90 5.34
N GLU A 273 22.43 6.03 6.31
CA GLU A 273 22.05 4.64 6.07
C GLU A 273 20.60 4.52 5.59
N VAL A 274 19.69 5.37 6.09
CA VAL A 274 18.32 5.50 5.55
C VAL A 274 18.36 5.93 4.08
N ASP A 275 19.19 6.94 3.76
CA ASP A 275 19.34 7.42 2.39
C ASP A 275 19.90 6.33 1.46
N VAL A 276 20.82 5.50 1.95
CA VAL A 276 21.34 4.34 1.21
C VAL A 276 20.25 3.29 0.96
N GLN A 277 19.42 2.97 1.96
CA GLN A 277 18.30 2.04 1.78
C GLN A 277 17.28 2.58 0.77
N ARG A 278 16.92 3.88 0.86
CA ARG A 278 16.05 4.53 -0.12
C ARG A 278 16.64 4.47 -1.53
N GLN A 279 17.93 4.76 -1.68
CA GLN A 279 18.59 4.69 -2.99
C GLN A 279 18.57 3.26 -3.55
N LYS A 280 18.73 2.24 -2.68
CA LYS A 280 18.61 0.84 -3.08
C LYS A 280 17.22 0.52 -3.62
N LEU A 281 16.15 0.97 -2.95
CA LEU A 281 14.77 0.79 -3.42
C LEU A 281 14.51 1.49 -4.76
N ILE A 282 15.03 2.71 -4.92
CA ILE A 282 14.95 3.43 -6.20
C ILE A 282 15.65 2.64 -7.31
N GLN A 283 16.84 2.08 -7.03
CA GLN A 283 17.58 1.26 -7.99
C GLN A 283 16.87 -0.06 -8.30
N GLU A 284 16.27 -0.71 -7.31
CA GLU A 284 15.47 -1.93 -7.52
C GLU A 284 14.24 -1.64 -8.38
N PHE A 285 13.56 -0.51 -8.17
CA PHE A 285 12.41 -0.11 -8.98
C PHE A 285 12.80 0.35 -10.39
N LEU A 286 13.79 1.23 -10.53
CA LEU A 286 14.18 1.82 -11.82
C LEU A 286 15.09 0.91 -12.66
N GLY A 287 15.76 -0.05 -12.02
CA GLY A 287 16.78 -0.91 -12.60
C GLY A 287 18.20 -0.35 -12.48
N PRO A 288 19.22 -1.13 -12.90
CA PRO A 288 20.63 -0.73 -12.84
C PRO A 288 20.90 0.57 -13.61
N GLU A 289 21.76 1.43 -13.09
CA GLU A 289 22.08 2.75 -13.67
C GLU A 289 22.46 2.68 -15.15
N GLN A 290 23.36 1.76 -15.52
CA GLN A 290 23.77 1.55 -16.90
C GLN A 290 22.59 1.21 -17.83
N GLU A 291 21.63 0.41 -17.36
CA GLU A 291 20.43 0.11 -18.12
C GLU A 291 19.55 1.35 -18.28
N ARG A 292 19.43 2.17 -17.23
CA ARG A 292 18.66 3.42 -17.28
C ARG A 292 19.26 4.41 -18.28
N GLU A 293 20.58 4.58 -18.29
CA GLU A 293 21.29 5.44 -19.25
C GLU A 293 21.06 4.97 -20.69
N LEU A 294 21.18 3.66 -20.94
CA LEU A 294 20.95 3.08 -22.26
C LEU A 294 19.50 3.25 -22.71
N LEU A 295 18.53 2.98 -21.82
CA LEU A 295 17.11 3.20 -22.10
C LEU A 295 16.82 4.66 -22.39
N HIS A 296 17.34 5.58 -21.56
CA HIS A 296 17.12 7.01 -21.74
C HIS A 296 17.71 7.51 -23.07
N LYS A 297 18.91 7.05 -23.42
CA LYS A 297 19.53 7.36 -24.71
C LYS A 297 18.66 6.89 -25.88
N GLU A 298 18.13 5.66 -25.83
CA GLU A 298 17.23 5.15 -26.85
C GLU A 298 15.91 5.93 -26.89
N GLU A 299 15.31 6.24 -25.73
CA GLU A 299 14.09 7.05 -25.63
C GLU A 299 14.30 8.42 -26.27
N SER A 300 15.34 9.16 -25.90
CA SER A 300 15.66 10.48 -26.46
C SER A 300 15.89 10.44 -27.98
N ASN A 301 16.58 9.43 -28.48
CA ASN A 301 16.81 9.26 -29.91
C ASN A 301 15.51 8.98 -30.67
N LEU A 302 14.66 8.12 -30.12
CA LEU A 302 13.39 7.73 -30.73
C LEU A 302 12.35 8.84 -30.66
N GLU A 303 12.28 9.61 -29.58
CA GLU A 303 11.39 10.76 -29.46
C GLU A 303 11.75 11.85 -30.47
N LYS A 304 13.04 12.13 -30.67
CA LYS A 304 13.51 13.05 -31.73
C LYS A 304 13.12 12.55 -33.13
N ALA A 305 13.22 11.23 -33.36
CA ALA A 305 12.84 10.62 -34.63
C ALA A 305 11.31 10.59 -34.85
N ALA A 306 10.53 10.50 -33.78
CA ALA A 306 9.07 10.38 -33.78
C ALA A 306 8.34 11.70 -33.49
N ALA A 307 9.03 12.85 -33.64
CA ALA A 307 8.65 14.19 -33.18
C ALA A 307 7.15 14.51 -33.15
N SER A 308 6.42 14.19 -34.23
CA SER A 308 4.96 14.39 -34.34
C SER A 308 4.20 13.14 -34.83
N ASP A 309 4.92 12.10 -35.24
CA ASP A 309 4.35 10.91 -35.86
C ASP A 309 4.90 9.66 -35.19
N LEU A 310 4.00 8.87 -34.59
CA LEU A 310 4.32 7.64 -33.89
C LEU A 310 4.37 6.43 -34.83
N ALA A 311 3.93 6.57 -36.09
CA ALA A 311 3.89 5.46 -37.05
C ALA A 311 5.24 4.74 -37.24
N PRO A 312 6.40 5.44 -37.28
CA PRO A 312 7.70 4.78 -37.40
C PRO A 312 8.05 3.86 -36.23
N LEU A 313 7.52 4.13 -35.02
CA LEU A 313 7.84 3.37 -33.82
C LEU A 313 7.42 1.90 -33.95
N LYS A 314 6.36 1.58 -34.72
CA LYS A 314 5.92 0.20 -34.96
C LYS A 314 6.98 -0.63 -35.68
N GLY A 315 7.53 -0.06 -36.77
CA GLY A 315 8.58 -0.70 -37.55
C GLY A 315 9.85 -0.88 -36.73
N ILE A 316 10.17 0.12 -35.91
CA ILE A 316 11.31 0.09 -34.98
C ILE A 316 11.12 -0.99 -33.92
N PHE A 317 9.93 -1.10 -33.32
CA PHE A 317 9.62 -2.13 -32.34
C PHE A 317 9.80 -3.53 -32.93
N LEU A 318 9.18 -3.81 -34.08
CA LEU A 318 9.33 -5.11 -34.75
C LEU A 318 10.79 -5.43 -35.11
N ALA A 319 11.55 -4.43 -35.58
CA ALA A 319 12.98 -4.61 -35.85
C ALA A 319 13.77 -4.91 -34.57
N ALA A 320 13.48 -4.21 -33.47
CA ALA A 320 14.11 -4.43 -32.18
C ALA A 320 13.82 -5.83 -31.62
N LEU A 321 12.58 -6.33 -31.75
CA LEU A 321 12.23 -7.70 -31.37
C LEU A 321 13.03 -8.74 -32.16
N ASN A 322 13.13 -8.56 -33.48
CA ASN A 322 13.90 -9.47 -34.35
C ASN A 322 15.40 -9.46 -34.03
N GLN A 323 15.94 -8.29 -33.68
CA GLN A 323 17.35 -8.12 -33.31
C GLN A 323 17.63 -8.47 -31.84
N LYS A 324 16.59 -8.76 -31.05
CA LYS A 324 16.67 -8.90 -29.58
C LYS A 324 17.26 -7.67 -28.88
N ASP A 325 17.04 -6.49 -29.45
CA ASP A 325 17.46 -5.21 -28.88
C ASP A 325 16.46 -4.80 -27.79
N LYS A 326 16.69 -5.27 -26.57
CA LYS A 326 15.78 -5.05 -25.44
C LYS A 326 15.59 -3.57 -25.12
N TYR A 327 16.64 -2.75 -25.20
CA TYR A 327 16.57 -1.35 -24.80
C TYR A 327 15.72 -0.54 -25.79
N LYS A 328 15.93 -0.76 -27.09
CA LYS A 328 15.12 -0.12 -28.13
C LYS A 328 13.65 -0.58 -28.07
N ALA A 329 13.41 -1.87 -27.84
CA ALA A 329 12.05 -2.39 -27.71
C ALA A 329 11.30 -1.79 -26.50
N ILE A 330 11.94 -1.75 -25.32
CA ILE A 330 11.38 -1.15 -24.10
C ILE A 330 11.14 0.34 -24.28
N ALA A 331 12.09 1.07 -24.88
CA ALA A 331 11.96 2.49 -25.16
C ALA A 331 10.74 2.79 -26.03
N VAL A 332 10.49 2.00 -27.10
CA VAL A 332 9.27 2.15 -27.90
C VAL A 332 8.02 1.91 -27.07
N LEU A 333 7.97 0.84 -26.25
CA LEU A 333 6.81 0.56 -25.40
C LEU A 333 6.52 1.73 -24.46
N ARG A 334 7.54 2.29 -23.81
CA ARG A 334 7.42 3.42 -22.88
C ARG A 334 6.97 4.69 -23.58
N ILE A 335 7.54 5.05 -24.73
CA ILE A 335 7.11 6.22 -25.50
C ILE A 335 5.63 6.10 -25.87
N LEU A 336 5.23 4.94 -26.42
CA LEU A 336 3.83 4.71 -26.77
C LEU A 336 2.91 4.77 -25.55
N ALA A 337 3.35 4.27 -24.39
CA ALA A 337 2.60 4.37 -23.14
C ALA A 337 2.47 5.83 -22.69
N GLN A 338 3.56 6.60 -22.70
CA GLN A 338 3.59 8.01 -22.30
C GLN A 338 2.70 8.89 -23.19
N LYS A 339 2.52 8.53 -24.46
CA LYS A 339 1.58 9.19 -25.38
C LYS A 339 0.14 8.68 -25.26
N GLY A 340 -0.13 7.70 -24.38
CA GLY A 340 -1.46 7.09 -24.21
C GLY A 340 -1.91 6.25 -25.41
N LYS A 341 -0.97 5.79 -26.24
CA LYS A 341 -1.23 5.11 -27.52
C LYS A 341 -0.88 3.63 -27.53
N LEU A 342 -0.14 3.13 -26.53
CA LEU A 342 0.38 1.77 -26.52
C LEU A 342 -0.68 0.69 -26.84
N LEU A 343 -1.76 0.61 -26.06
CA LEU A 343 -2.75 -0.46 -26.26
C LEU A 343 -3.52 -0.33 -27.58
N GLU A 344 -3.76 0.90 -28.04
CA GLU A 344 -4.37 1.18 -29.34
C GLU A 344 -3.47 0.68 -30.48
N GLU A 345 -2.18 1.00 -30.42
CA GLU A 345 -1.22 0.61 -31.46
C GLU A 345 -0.97 -0.88 -31.51
N LEU A 346 -0.87 -1.54 -30.34
CA LEU A 346 -0.76 -3.00 -30.27
C LEU A 346 -1.99 -3.69 -30.88
N LYS A 347 -3.18 -3.10 -30.72
CA LYS A 347 -4.44 -3.64 -31.27
C LYS A 347 -4.53 -3.43 -32.78
N GLN A 348 -4.17 -2.26 -33.28
CA GLN A 348 -4.33 -1.87 -34.68
C GLN A 348 -3.26 -2.45 -35.60
N ASP A 349 -2.04 -2.67 -35.12
CA ASP A 349 -0.97 -3.23 -35.96
C ASP A 349 -1.20 -4.72 -36.21
N GLU A 350 -1.50 -5.08 -37.46
CA GLU A 350 -1.80 -6.46 -37.85
C GLU A 350 -0.64 -7.43 -37.60
N LYS A 351 0.61 -6.96 -37.68
CA LYS A 351 1.79 -7.81 -37.46
C LYS A 351 1.97 -8.09 -35.98
N ILE A 352 1.91 -7.06 -35.13
CA ILE A 352 2.04 -7.22 -33.68
C ILE A 352 0.86 -8.01 -33.11
N ASN A 353 -0.36 -7.66 -33.48
CA ASN A 353 -1.56 -8.36 -33.07
C ASN A 353 -1.56 -9.81 -33.59
N GLY A 354 -1.16 -10.02 -34.85
CA GLY A 354 -1.01 -11.33 -35.47
C GLY A 354 0.00 -12.22 -34.75
N LEU A 355 1.17 -11.68 -34.37
CA LEU A 355 2.16 -12.38 -33.57
C LEU A 355 1.58 -12.87 -32.25
N PHE A 356 0.82 -12.02 -31.55
CA PHE A 356 0.23 -12.39 -30.27
C PHE A 356 -0.93 -13.39 -30.42
N LYS A 357 -1.80 -13.23 -31.43
CA LYS A 357 -2.85 -14.22 -31.76
C LYS A 357 -2.28 -15.59 -32.07
N ASN A 358 -1.17 -15.66 -32.82
CA ASN A 358 -0.50 -16.92 -33.12
C ASN A 358 0.04 -17.56 -31.84
N PHE A 359 0.69 -16.77 -30.98
CA PHE A 359 1.12 -17.23 -29.66
C PHE A 359 -0.06 -17.77 -28.83
N LEU A 360 -1.19 -17.06 -28.76
CA LEU A 360 -2.37 -17.53 -28.04
C LEU A 360 -2.92 -18.84 -28.61
N LYS A 361 -2.96 -18.96 -29.94
CA LYS A 361 -3.40 -20.17 -30.65
C LYS A 361 -2.49 -21.38 -30.39
N GLU A 362 -1.19 -21.15 -30.27
CA GLU A 362 -0.19 -22.21 -30.04
C GLU A 362 -0.17 -22.69 -28.58
N GLN A 363 -0.38 -21.78 -27.62
CA GLN A 363 -0.15 -22.06 -26.20
C GLN A 363 -1.45 -22.25 -25.39
N TYR A 364 -2.60 -21.79 -25.89
CA TYR A 364 -3.87 -21.80 -25.17
C TYR A 364 -5.03 -22.33 -26.03
N GLN A 365 -6.16 -22.59 -25.38
CA GLN A 365 -7.37 -23.10 -26.03
C GLN A 365 -8.01 -22.05 -26.94
N THR A 366 -8.85 -22.50 -27.89
CA THR A 366 -9.53 -21.63 -28.87
C THR A 366 -10.41 -20.56 -28.20
N GLU A 367 -10.94 -20.85 -27.02
CA GLU A 367 -11.78 -19.95 -26.22
C GLU A 367 -11.01 -18.70 -25.75
N ILE A 368 -9.76 -18.85 -25.32
CA ILE A 368 -8.89 -17.73 -24.89
C ILE A 368 -8.56 -16.80 -26.07
N LEU A 369 -8.32 -17.38 -27.26
CA LEU A 369 -8.12 -16.58 -28.48
C LEU A 369 -9.39 -15.81 -28.87
N ALA A 370 -10.56 -16.46 -28.79
CA ALA A 370 -11.83 -15.82 -29.08
C ALA A 370 -12.13 -14.70 -28.07
N ASP A 371 -11.80 -14.90 -26.80
CA ASP A 371 -11.98 -13.88 -25.77
C ASP A 371 -11.04 -12.69 -25.97
N PHE A 372 -9.75 -12.92 -26.23
CA PHE A 372 -8.82 -11.86 -26.62
C PHE A 372 -9.30 -11.06 -27.83
N GLN A 373 -9.84 -11.73 -28.86
CA GLN A 373 -10.38 -11.04 -30.03
C GLN A 373 -11.55 -10.11 -29.70
N ARG A 374 -12.34 -10.44 -28.69
CA ARG A 374 -13.47 -9.65 -28.20
C ARG A 374 -13.01 -8.48 -27.33
N GLN A 375 -12.14 -8.75 -26.35
CA GLN A 375 -11.76 -7.81 -25.30
C GLN A 375 -10.54 -6.95 -25.65
N GLY A 376 -9.61 -7.48 -26.44
CA GLY A 376 -8.33 -6.85 -26.76
C GLY A 376 -7.34 -6.90 -25.60
N PHE A 377 -6.45 -5.92 -25.52
CA PHE A 377 -5.40 -5.85 -24.51
C PHE A 377 -5.89 -5.29 -23.17
N ILE A 378 -6.68 -6.07 -22.44
CA ILE A 378 -6.91 -5.88 -20.99
C ILE A 378 -5.76 -6.49 -20.19
N ALA A 379 -5.65 -6.17 -18.89
CA ALA A 379 -4.55 -6.58 -18.01
C ALA A 379 -4.12 -8.06 -18.16
N PRO A 380 -5.03 -9.05 -18.16
CA PRO A 380 -4.77 -10.44 -18.54
C PRO A 380 -3.88 -10.63 -19.79
N TYR A 381 -4.35 -10.11 -20.91
CA TYR A 381 -3.74 -10.31 -22.22
C TYR A 381 -2.53 -9.43 -22.43
N PHE A 382 -2.55 -8.23 -21.84
CA PHE A 382 -1.42 -7.33 -21.90
C PHE A 382 -0.24 -7.86 -21.07
N SER A 383 -0.50 -8.44 -19.89
CA SER A 383 0.49 -9.16 -19.10
C SER A 383 1.12 -10.31 -19.90
N LEU A 384 0.31 -11.18 -20.50
CA LEU A 384 0.83 -12.28 -21.34
C LEU A 384 1.64 -11.79 -22.54
N PHE A 385 1.20 -10.71 -23.18
CA PHE A 385 1.92 -10.09 -24.28
C PHE A 385 3.29 -9.58 -23.84
N LEU A 386 3.35 -8.81 -22.75
CA LEU A 386 4.58 -8.29 -22.21
C LEU A 386 5.51 -9.41 -21.76
N GLN A 387 5.00 -10.44 -21.09
CA GLN A 387 5.78 -11.63 -20.74
C GLN A 387 6.36 -12.29 -22.00
N ARG A 388 5.57 -12.52 -23.04
CA ARG A 388 6.04 -13.11 -24.30
C ARG A 388 7.15 -12.27 -24.95
N VAL A 389 7.01 -10.95 -24.95
CA VAL A 389 7.97 -10.02 -25.55
C VAL A 389 9.23 -9.91 -24.69
N LEU A 390 9.09 -9.47 -23.44
CA LEU A 390 10.21 -9.14 -22.56
C LEU A 390 10.99 -10.39 -22.15
N LYS A 391 10.30 -11.45 -21.72
CA LYS A 391 10.95 -12.69 -21.28
C LYS A 391 11.40 -13.52 -22.49
N ASN A 392 10.46 -13.94 -23.33
CA ASN A 392 10.77 -15.00 -24.30
C ASN A 392 11.43 -14.48 -25.57
N GLN A 393 11.12 -13.26 -26.04
CA GLN A 393 11.76 -12.71 -27.25
C GLN A 393 13.05 -11.95 -26.91
N LEU A 394 13.03 -11.11 -25.88
CA LEU A 394 14.14 -10.25 -25.48
C LEU A 394 15.08 -10.89 -24.45
N GLY A 395 14.73 -12.07 -23.90
CA GLY A 395 15.60 -12.85 -23.02
C GLY A 395 15.79 -12.23 -21.63
N MET A 396 14.84 -11.43 -21.16
CA MET A 396 14.89 -10.85 -19.82
C MET A 396 14.56 -11.89 -18.74
N SER A 397 15.07 -11.67 -17.52
CA SER A 397 14.68 -12.45 -16.36
C SER A 397 13.20 -12.22 -15.99
N ASP A 398 12.61 -13.13 -15.22
CA ASP A 398 11.23 -12.98 -14.74
C ASP A 398 11.07 -11.67 -13.97
N SER A 399 11.97 -11.40 -13.02
CA SER A 399 11.93 -10.18 -12.20
C SER A 399 12.18 -8.90 -13.02
N ASP A 400 13.14 -8.89 -13.95
CA ASP A 400 13.41 -7.69 -14.76
C ASP A 400 12.26 -7.40 -15.74
N SER A 401 11.69 -8.44 -16.34
CA SER A 401 10.54 -8.27 -17.22
C SER A 401 9.33 -7.73 -16.47
N ALA A 402 9.05 -8.26 -15.26
CA ALA A 402 7.99 -7.78 -14.39
C ALA A 402 8.24 -6.34 -13.92
N ARG A 403 9.48 -5.98 -13.59
CA ARG A 403 9.88 -4.60 -13.26
C ARG A 403 9.55 -3.61 -14.40
N ILE A 404 9.82 -3.99 -15.66
CA ILE A 404 9.40 -3.17 -16.80
C ILE A 404 7.87 -3.16 -16.95
N GLY A 405 7.22 -4.30 -16.68
CA GLY A 405 5.76 -4.42 -16.66
C GLY A 405 5.09 -3.42 -15.72
N ILE A 406 5.54 -3.33 -14.46
CA ILE A 406 4.98 -2.39 -13.47
C ILE A 406 5.25 -0.94 -13.86
N GLN A 407 6.41 -0.63 -14.45
CA GLN A 407 6.69 0.72 -14.95
C GLN A 407 5.75 1.11 -16.10
N LEU A 408 5.47 0.19 -17.03
CA LEU A 408 4.51 0.42 -18.11
C LEU A 408 3.08 0.54 -17.58
N GLU A 409 2.70 -0.28 -16.60
CA GLU A 409 1.41 -0.19 -15.91
C GLU A 409 1.22 1.19 -15.29
N ASN A 410 2.22 1.69 -14.55
CA ASN A 410 2.19 3.01 -13.93
C ASN A 410 2.01 4.12 -14.96
N ILE A 411 2.80 4.12 -16.05
CA ILE A 411 2.66 5.10 -17.13
C ILE A 411 1.25 5.08 -17.73
N LEU A 412 0.66 3.90 -17.94
CA LEU A 412 -0.68 3.77 -18.51
C LEU A 412 -1.77 4.30 -17.56
N ILE A 413 -1.64 4.02 -16.26
CA ILE A 413 -2.56 4.53 -15.23
C ILE A 413 -2.51 6.06 -15.20
N GLU A 414 -1.32 6.67 -15.25
CA GLU A 414 -1.16 8.13 -15.34
C GLU A 414 -1.86 8.74 -16.57
N LYS A 415 -1.98 7.98 -17.68
CA LYS A 415 -2.71 8.39 -18.89
C LYS A 415 -4.20 8.05 -18.84
N GLY A 416 -4.72 7.60 -17.70
CA GLY A 416 -6.13 7.23 -17.51
C GLY A 416 -6.50 5.84 -18.07
N ILE A 417 -5.52 5.02 -18.42
CA ILE A 417 -5.71 3.70 -19.01
C ILE A 417 -5.62 2.64 -17.88
N THR A 418 -6.69 2.52 -17.11
CA THR A 418 -6.75 1.63 -15.92
C THR A 418 -6.97 0.16 -16.25
N GLN A 419 -7.35 -0.17 -17.49
CA GLN A 419 -7.57 -1.55 -17.93
C GLN A 419 -6.32 -2.44 -17.93
N ALA A 420 -5.14 -1.84 -17.74
CA ALA A 420 -3.86 -2.53 -17.58
C ALA A 420 -3.43 -2.68 -16.10
N GLN A 421 -4.26 -2.27 -15.13
CA GLN A 421 -3.92 -2.36 -13.71
C GLN A 421 -3.90 -3.81 -13.20
N GLY A 422 -2.96 -4.13 -12.30
CA GLY A 422 -2.83 -5.44 -11.69
C GLY A 422 -2.17 -6.48 -12.60
N MET A 423 -1.21 -6.08 -13.43
CA MET A 423 -0.43 -7.04 -14.22
C MET A 423 0.76 -7.60 -13.46
N VAL A 424 1.32 -6.79 -12.56
CA VAL A 424 2.55 -7.09 -11.83
C VAL A 424 2.36 -6.71 -10.37
N TYR A 425 2.96 -7.48 -9.48
CA TYR A 425 3.08 -7.15 -8.07
C TYR A 425 4.53 -7.35 -7.59
N GLY A 426 4.91 -6.73 -6.48
CA GLY A 426 6.15 -7.06 -5.78
C GLY A 426 5.92 -8.25 -4.85
N ASP A 427 6.67 -9.33 -5.02
CA ASP A 427 6.67 -10.47 -4.10
C ASP A 427 7.56 -10.17 -2.89
N LEU A 428 6.85 -9.96 -1.78
CA LEU A 428 7.36 -9.56 -0.47
C LEU A 428 8.35 -10.56 0.15
N VAL A 429 8.30 -11.82 -0.26
CA VAL A 429 9.17 -12.87 0.30
C VAL A 429 10.51 -12.89 -0.43
N THR A 430 10.50 -12.58 -1.72
CA THR A 430 11.67 -12.72 -2.59
C THR A 430 12.31 -11.39 -2.95
N GLY A 431 11.64 -10.25 -2.71
CA GLY A 431 12.10 -8.93 -3.16
C GLY A 431 12.08 -8.78 -4.67
N GLN A 432 11.29 -9.59 -5.37
CA GLN A 432 11.25 -9.63 -6.84
C GLN A 432 9.91 -9.12 -7.36
N TYR A 433 9.93 -8.53 -8.56
CA TYR A 433 8.69 -8.26 -9.28
C TYR A 433 8.19 -9.56 -9.89
N VAL A 434 6.91 -9.84 -9.71
CA VAL A 434 6.27 -11.05 -10.19
C VAL A 434 5.04 -10.68 -11.02
N TRP A 435 4.94 -11.29 -12.19
CA TRP A 435 3.75 -11.18 -13.02
C TRP A 435 2.55 -11.80 -12.29
N GLN A 436 1.45 -11.07 -12.20
CA GLN A 436 0.22 -11.60 -11.63
C GLN A 436 -0.28 -12.76 -12.49
N GLU A 437 -0.54 -13.91 -11.84
CA GLU A 437 -1.15 -15.03 -12.53
C GLU A 437 -2.59 -14.70 -12.87
N VAL A 438 -2.90 -14.78 -14.15
CA VAL A 438 -4.21 -14.47 -14.66
C VAL A 438 -5.06 -15.74 -14.58
N LYS A 439 -6.21 -15.67 -13.91
CA LYS A 439 -7.22 -16.73 -13.93
C LYS A 439 -8.43 -16.24 -14.70
N ASP A 440 -8.69 -16.83 -15.85
CA ASP A 440 -9.91 -16.57 -16.62
C ASP A 440 -10.80 -17.82 -16.55
N GLU A 441 -11.99 -17.68 -15.94
CA GLU A 441 -12.99 -18.77 -15.78
C GLU A 441 -12.45 -20.12 -15.26
N GLY A 442 -11.39 -20.11 -14.43
CA GLY A 442 -10.75 -21.33 -13.89
C GLY A 442 -9.62 -21.90 -14.76
N VAL A 443 -9.36 -21.31 -15.92
CA VAL A 443 -8.17 -21.57 -16.74
C VAL A 443 -7.02 -20.70 -16.25
N ARG A 444 -5.91 -21.36 -15.87
CA ARG A 444 -4.68 -20.68 -15.44
C ARG A 444 -3.94 -20.15 -16.67
N LEU A 445 -4.05 -18.85 -16.90
CA LEU A 445 -3.29 -18.12 -17.92
C LEU A 445 -1.92 -17.74 -17.33
N SER A 446 -0.99 -18.67 -17.41
CA SER A 446 0.43 -18.44 -17.13
C SER A 446 1.24 -18.92 -18.33
N LEU A 447 2.42 -18.35 -18.56
CA LEU A 447 3.34 -18.94 -19.54
C LEU A 447 3.63 -20.38 -19.09
N PRO A 448 3.46 -21.40 -19.95
CA PRO A 448 3.87 -22.75 -19.60
C PRO A 448 5.36 -22.73 -19.24
N LYS A 449 5.72 -23.33 -18.10
CA LYS A 449 7.12 -23.47 -17.70
C LYS A 449 7.82 -24.19 -18.85
N GLU A 450 8.82 -23.54 -19.45
CA GLU A 450 9.62 -24.15 -20.51
C GLU A 450 10.12 -25.51 -20.03
N ALA A 451 9.85 -26.56 -20.82
CA ALA A 451 10.49 -27.84 -20.61
C ALA A 451 11.99 -27.61 -20.84
N LYS A 452 12.77 -27.67 -19.75
CA LYS A 452 14.23 -27.51 -19.79
C LYS A 452 14.89 -28.51 -20.71
#